data_AF-A0A1W5QCZ3-F1
#
_entry.id   AF-A0A1W5QCZ3-F1
#
_cell.length_a   1.000
_cell.length_b   1.000
_cell.length_c   1.000
_cell.angle_alpha   90.00
_cell.angle_beta   90.00
_cell.angle_gamma   90.00
#
_symmetry.space_group_name_H-M   'P 1'
#
loop_
_entity.id
_entity.type
_entity.pdbx_description
1 polymer ?
#
loop_
_entity_poly.entity_id
_entity_poly.type
_entity_poly.pdbx_seq_one_letter_code
_entity_poly.pdbx_strand_id
1 'polypeptide(L)' 'FLYPWAMSFDVLGVSVFIEALIFVLILIVGLVYAWRKGALEWS' A
#
# COMPACT_ATOMS: atom_id res chain seq x y z
N PHE A 1 7.73 -0.59 -4.83
CA PHE A 1 6.92 -1.78 -4.55
C PHE A 1 5.68 -1.90 -5.42
N LEU A 2 4.87 -0.86 -5.61
CA LEU A 2 3.63 -0.96 -6.42
C LEU A 2 3.86 -1.03 -7.94
N TYR A 3 4.96 -0.46 -8.46
CA TYR A 3 5.20 -0.34 -9.91
C TYR A 3 5.30 -1.69 -10.67
N PRO A 4 6.06 -2.70 -10.22
CA PRO A 4 6.07 -4.02 -10.88
C PRO A 4 4.71 -4.73 -10.82
N TRP A 5 3.95 -4.47 -9.75
CA TRP A 5 2.65 -5.10 -9.52
C TRP A 5 1.59 -4.57 -10.49
N ALA A 6 1.62 -3.26 -10.78
CA ALA A 6 0.81 -2.63 -11.82
C ALA A 6 1.17 -3.14 -13.23
N MET A 7 2.44 -3.47 -13.47
CA MET A 7 2.89 -4.01 -14.76
C MET A 7 2.46 -5.46 -14.98
N SER A 8 2.38 -6.27 -13.91
CA SER A 8 1.97 -7.69 -13.97
C SER A 8 0.45 -7.92 -13.96
N PHE A 9 -0.34 -6.85 -13.87
CA PHE A 9 -1.80 -6.91 -13.74
C PHE A 9 -2.47 -7.60 -14.93
N ASP A 10 -1.94 -7.39 -16.13
CA ASP A 10 -2.45 -7.96 -17.39
C ASP A 10 -2.28 -9.50 -17.45
N VAL A 11 -1.30 -10.04 -16.73
CA VAL A 11 -0.93 -11.47 -16.79
C VAL A 11 -1.60 -12.30 -15.70
N LEU A 12 -1.75 -11.73 -14.50
CA LEU A 12 -2.19 -12.46 -13.31
C LEU A 12 -3.61 -12.09 -12.84
N GLY A 13 -4.21 -11.06 -13.43
CA GLY A 13 -5.61 -10.69 -13.25
C GLY A 13 -5.99 -10.32 -11.80
N VAL A 14 -7.21 -10.67 -11.38
CA VAL A 14 -7.84 -10.23 -10.12
C VAL A 14 -7.09 -10.69 -8.86
N SER A 15 -6.36 -11.80 -8.91
CA SER A 15 -5.53 -12.24 -7.78
C SER A 15 -4.45 -11.21 -7.47
N VAL A 16 -3.80 -10.72 -8.53
CA VAL A 16 -2.90 -9.55 -8.51
C VAL A 16 -3.70 -8.24 -8.54
N PHE A 17 -4.90 -8.20 -7.97
CA PHE A 17 -5.53 -6.96 -7.51
C PHE A 17 -5.74 -6.99 -5.99
N ILE A 18 -6.08 -8.17 -5.48
CA ILE A 18 -6.31 -8.41 -4.06
C ILE A 18 -5.02 -8.22 -3.24
N GLU A 19 -3.86 -8.73 -3.66
CA GLU A 19 -2.67 -8.67 -2.79
C GLU A 19 -2.12 -7.24 -2.60
N ALA A 20 -2.13 -6.38 -3.63
CA ALA A 20 -1.74 -4.97 -3.45
C ALA A 20 -2.83 -4.15 -2.80
N LEU A 21 -4.10 -4.52 -2.95
CA LEU A 21 -5.13 -3.90 -2.13
C LEU A 21 -4.84 -4.14 -0.65
N ILE A 22 -4.52 -5.39 -0.26
CA ILE A 22 -4.08 -5.74 1.10
C ILE A 22 -2.82 -4.96 1.48
N PHE A 23 -1.80 -4.91 0.62
CA PHE A 23 -0.56 -4.18 0.89
C PHE A 23 -0.80 -2.68 1.11
N VAL A 24 -1.59 -2.04 0.25
CA VAL A 24 -1.95 -0.62 0.37
C VAL A 24 -2.72 -0.38 1.66
N LEU A 25 -3.67 -1.25 2.02
CA LEU A 25 -4.38 -1.14 3.29
C LEU A 25 -3.44 -1.19 4.50
N ILE A 26 -2.45 -2.08 4.49
CA ILE A 26 -1.43 -2.15 5.54
C ILE A 26 -0.64 -0.83 5.63
N LEU A 27 -0.23 -0.28 4.49
CA LEU A 27 0.47 1.00 4.44
C LEU A 27 -0.39 2.16 4.97
N ILE A 28 -1.67 2.20 4.60
CA ILE A 28 -2.61 3.22 5.08
C ILE A 28 -2.76 3.12 6.61
N VAL A 29 -2.93 1.91 7.15
CA VAL A 29 -3.02 1.72 8.61
C VAL A 29 -1.75 2.17 9.30
N GLY A 30 -0.58 1.82 8.76
CA GLY A 30 0.72 2.27 9.29
C GLY A 30 0.88 3.79 9.23
N LEU A 31 0.46 4.41 8.13
CA LEU A 31 0.49 5.86 7.95
C LEU A 31 -0.45 6.58 8.94
N VAL A 32 -1.68 6.09 9.09
CA VAL A 32 -2.65 6.62 10.07
C VAL A 32 -2.08 6.49 11.48
N TYR A 33 -1.45 5.36 11.80
CA TYR A 33 -0.80 5.18 13.10
C TYR A 33 0.35 6.18 13.31
N ALA A 34 1.23 6.33 12.32
CA ALA A 34 2.35 7.27 12.37
C ALA A 34 1.87 8.72 12.53
N TRP A 35 0.82 9.11 11.79
CA TRP A 35 0.19 10.42 11.94
C TRP A 35 -0.37 10.62 13.34
N ARG A 36 -1.14 9.65 13.87
CA ARG A 36 -1.67 9.73 15.24
C ARG A 36 -0.60 9.83 16.33
N LYS A 37 0.62 9.40 16.03
CA LYS A 37 1.78 9.50 16.92
C LYS A 37 2.60 10.77 16.72
N GLY A 38 2.19 11.67 15.83
CA GLY A 38 2.93 12.89 15.52
C GLY A 38 4.23 12.64 14.76
N ALA A 39 4.46 11.41 14.26
CA ALA A 39 5.71 11.06 13.58
C ALA A 39 5.87 11.72 12.19
N LEU A 40 4.80 12.35 11.70
CA LEU A 40 4.79 13.12 10.46
C LEU A 40 5.00 14.62 10.69
N GLU A 41 5.04 15.07 11.95
CA GLU A 41 5.33 16.47 12.27
C GLU A 41 6.82 16.71 12.09
N TRP A 42 7.17 17.63 11.20
CA TRP A 42 8.53 18.12 11.04
C TRP A 42 8.75 19.29 11.99
N SER A 43 9.83 19.21 12.78
CA SER A 43 10.34 20.33 13.58
C SER A 43 11.00 21.39 12.72
#